data_AF-A0A7V2UD57-F1
#
_entry.id   AF-A0A7V2UD57-F1
#
_cell.length_a   1.000
_cell.length_b   1.000
_cell.length_c   1.000
_cell.angle_alpha   90.00
_cell.angle_beta   90.00
_cell.angle_gamma   90.00
#
_symmetry.space_group_name_H-M   'P 1'
#
loop_
_entity.id
_entity.type
_entity.pdbx_description
1 polymer ?
#
loop_
_entity_poly.entity_id
_entity_poly.type
_entity_poly.pdbx_seq_one_letter_code
_entity_poly.pdbx_strand_id
1 'polypeptide(L)'
;MQRLALLALSALGWGAGASGDVVQTLGGRLEGKVAFAAEGLQVAGKPVAWGDVLFVIRDHDTRSIRLPQAVRLTSGEVWLAHVTSLAAGKLKARPLLFGERELDVALVGALDLLPDLGPPAADDKPSTLYREKGEPIPGQLLWVDESRLAIDSPLGVLTLQREGMARYLFKPAAAMAQPAKEDELSLVDGTTLRGRARPLKDGVELDHSVLGKVSVPGRALRAVLRHPPAAAYLAELAPAAVNATPLIARAVPPEVLEYPTRGDAPAWPGELMAVRAIRIQPKCAVRYRLPKLGARLALAATLAPVEEMRGVAKVRFVAAGRSLLERDVGPASNGEAVSLELPPDAELGIEVDFGPATLFPCAVLLGDPVVVGR
;
A
#
# COMPACT_ATOMS: atom_id res chain seq x y z
N MET A 1 -42.87 -2.74 42.81
CA MET A 1 -42.60 -2.19 41.46
C MET A 1 -41.24 -1.48 41.48
N GLN A 2 -40.16 -2.21 41.17
CA GLN A 2 -38.84 -1.65 40.88
C GLN A 2 -38.19 -2.64 39.91
N ARG A 3 -37.97 -2.23 38.66
CA ARG A 3 -37.27 -3.02 37.63
C ARG A 3 -35.81 -2.58 37.62
N LEU A 4 -34.92 -3.45 38.07
CA LEU A 4 -33.48 -3.35 37.78
C LEU A 4 -33.27 -3.69 36.30
N ALA A 5 -32.65 -2.77 35.57
CA ALA A 5 -32.15 -3.01 34.22
C ALA A 5 -30.75 -3.65 34.32
N LEU A 6 -30.62 -4.89 33.87
CA LEU A 6 -29.34 -5.55 33.66
C LEU A 6 -28.75 -5.02 32.35
N LEU A 7 -27.64 -4.28 32.44
CA LEU A 7 -26.78 -3.97 31.29
C LEU A 7 -25.94 -5.22 30.98
N ALA A 8 -26.28 -5.90 29.88
CA ALA A 8 -25.47 -6.97 29.34
C ALA A 8 -24.27 -6.36 28.59
N LEU A 9 -23.08 -6.42 29.19
CA LEU A 9 -21.82 -6.29 28.47
C LEU A 9 -21.65 -7.52 27.59
N SER A 10 -21.79 -7.37 26.28
CA SER A 10 -21.41 -8.39 25.30
C SER A 10 -19.89 -8.40 25.15
N ALA A 11 -19.24 -9.31 25.88
CA ALA A 11 -17.88 -9.73 25.59
C ALA A 11 -17.87 -10.55 24.29
N LEU A 12 -17.40 -9.95 23.19
CA LEU A 12 -17.06 -10.69 21.97
C LEU A 12 -15.75 -11.43 22.24
N GLY A 13 -15.84 -12.74 22.45
CA GLY A 13 -14.68 -13.62 22.55
C GLY A 13 -13.93 -13.67 21.22
N TRP A 14 -12.62 -13.44 21.28
CA TRP A 14 -11.71 -13.66 20.16
C TRP A 14 -11.26 -15.11 20.16
N GLY A 15 -11.67 -15.86 19.14
CA GLY A 15 -11.09 -17.15 18.80
C GLY A 15 -9.79 -16.93 18.03
N ALA A 16 -8.77 -17.72 18.34
CA ALA A 16 -7.51 -17.77 17.61
C ALA A 16 -7.79 -18.02 16.11
N GLY A 17 -7.33 -17.11 15.25
CA GLY A 17 -7.72 -17.01 13.85
C GLY A 17 -7.25 -18.18 13.00
N ALA A 18 -8.19 -18.77 12.26
CA ALA A 18 -7.88 -19.45 11.01
C ALA A 18 -7.55 -18.37 9.97
N SER A 19 -6.53 -18.60 9.13
CA SER A 19 -6.13 -17.72 8.04
C SER A 19 -7.32 -17.43 7.12
N GLY A 20 -7.64 -16.16 6.94
CA GLY A 20 -8.82 -15.75 6.19
C GLY A 20 -8.76 -14.28 5.78
N ASP A 21 -9.55 -13.93 4.76
CA ASP A 21 -9.63 -12.56 4.27
C ASP A 21 -9.98 -11.57 5.41
N VAL A 22 -9.49 -10.35 5.28
CA VAL A 22 -9.67 -9.27 6.26
C VAL A 22 -10.41 -8.12 5.59
N VAL A 23 -11.41 -7.56 6.28
CA VAL A 23 -12.08 -6.33 5.87
C VAL A 23 -12.11 -5.35 7.01
N GLN A 24 -11.53 -4.17 6.79
CA GLN A 24 -11.70 -3.04 7.69
C GLN A 24 -12.85 -2.16 7.20
N THR A 25 -13.74 -1.81 8.13
CA THR A 25 -14.85 -0.90 7.89
C THR A 25 -14.78 0.32 8.81
N LEU A 26 -15.64 1.32 8.59
CA LEU A 26 -15.88 2.42 9.52
C LEU A 26 -16.32 1.92 10.91
N GLY A 27 -17.00 0.77 10.96
CA GLY A 27 -17.51 0.13 12.18
C GLY A 27 -16.49 -0.73 12.92
N GLY A 28 -15.44 -1.21 12.25
CA GLY A 28 -14.44 -2.09 12.82
C GLY A 28 -13.88 -3.12 11.84
N ARG A 29 -13.00 -3.99 12.34
CA ARG A 29 -12.36 -5.06 11.58
C ARG A 29 -13.24 -6.32 11.57
N LEU A 30 -13.32 -6.96 10.42
CA LEU A 30 -14.01 -8.22 10.19
C LEU A 30 -13.03 -9.21 9.55
N GLU A 31 -13.12 -10.48 9.92
CA GLU A 31 -12.28 -11.54 9.39
C GLU A 31 -13.13 -12.70 8.90
N GLY A 32 -12.67 -13.34 7.83
CA GLY A 32 -13.31 -14.49 7.19
C GLY A 32 -13.56 -14.26 5.71
N LYS A 33 -13.94 -15.34 5.02
CA LYS A 33 -14.06 -15.37 3.55
C LYS A 33 -14.92 -14.22 3.02
N VAL A 34 -14.36 -13.48 2.06
CA VAL A 34 -14.99 -12.35 1.36
C VAL A 34 -15.66 -12.84 0.07
N ALA A 35 -16.88 -12.38 -0.16
CA ALA A 35 -17.59 -12.51 -1.44
C ALA A 35 -18.15 -11.16 -1.87
N PHE A 36 -17.93 -10.77 -3.12
CA PHE A 36 -18.43 -9.50 -3.67
C PHE A 36 -19.87 -9.65 -4.15
N ALA A 37 -20.70 -8.65 -3.84
CA ALA A 37 -22.10 -8.56 -4.24
C ALA A 37 -22.39 -7.19 -4.86
N ALA A 38 -23.48 -7.05 -5.62
CA ALA A 38 -23.75 -5.82 -6.37
C ALA A 38 -23.80 -4.52 -5.53
N GLU A 39 -24.18 -4.61 -4.25
CA GLU A 39 -24.33 -3.45 -3.35
C GLU A 39 -23.22 -3.37 -2.28
N GLY A 40 -22.26 -4.29 -2.29
CA GLY A 40 -21.24 -4.36 -1.24
C GLY A 40 -20.47 -5.67 -1.23
N LEU A 41 -20.24 -6.18 -0.03
CA LEU A 41 -19.54 -7.44 0.15
C LEU A 41 -20.15 -8.26 1.28
N GLN A 42 -19.80 -9.54 1.33
CA GLN A 42 -20.12 -10.42 2.44
C GLN A 42 -18.82 -10.87 3.08
N VAL A 43 -18.74 -10.82 4.42
CA VAL A 43 -17.61 -11.36 5.20
C VAL A 43 -18.16 -12.48 6.08
N ALA A 44 -17.68 -13.70 5.87
CA ALA A 44 -18.21 -14.88 6.55
C ALA A 44 -19.76 -14.98 6.47
N GLY A 45 -20.32 -14.62 5.30
CA GLY A 45 -21.76 -14.63 5.02
C GLY A 45 -22.55 -13.42 5.56
N LYS A 46 -21.92 -12.50 6.31
CA LYS A 46 -22.58 -11.28 6.81
C LYS A 46 -22.42 -10.14 5.80
N PRO A 47 -23.51 -9.44 5.43
CA PRO A 47 -23.43 -8.31 4.50
C PRO A 47 -22.70 -7.12 5.13
N VAL A 48 -21.92 -6.44 4.31
CA VAL A 48 -21.20 -5.20 4.61
C VAL A 48 -21.48 -4.23 3.46
N ALA A 49 -22.00 -3.05 3.80
CA ALA A 49 -22.28 -2.02 2.80
C ALA A 49 -20.96 -1.50 2.22
N TRP A 50 -20.90 -1.33 0.89
CA TRP A 50 -19.67 -0.85 0.25
C TRP A 50 -19.18 0.45 0.86
N GLY A 51 -20.11 1.39 1.12
CA GLY A 51 -19.83 2.71 1.70
C GLY A 51 -19.03 2.67 3.01
N ASP A 52 -19.15 1.59 3.78
CA ASP A 52 -18.46 1.43 5.05
C ASP A 52 -17.06 0.81 4.91
N VAL A 53 -16.72 0.25 3.75
CA VAL A 53 -15.45 -0.46 3.50
C VAL A 53 -14.30 0.52 3.34
N LEU A 54 -13.22 0.29 4.09
CA LEU A 54 -11.97 1.06 4.04
C LEU A 54 -10.88 0.28 3.31
N PHE A 55 -10.71 -1.00 3.64
CA PHE A 55 -9.87 -1.88 2.86
C PHE A 55 -10.31 -3.33 2.97
N VAL A 56 -9.97 -4.10 1.93
CA VAL A 56 -10.15 -5.54 1.82
C VAL A 56 -8.77 -6.12 1.55
N ILE A 57 -8.34 -7.07 2.37
CA ILE A 57 -7.14 -7.88 2.12
C ILE A 57 -7.61 -9.31 1.92
N ARG A 58 -7.27 -9.87 0.76
CA ARG A 58 -7.61 -11.24 0.42
C ARG A 58 -6.47 -12.16 0.84
N ASP A 59 -6.79 -13.17 1.62
CA ASP A 59 -5.90 -14.29 1.89
C ASP A 59 -6.08 -15.30 0.76
N HIS A 60 -5.19 -15.22 -0.23
CA HIS A 60 -5.20 -16.07 -1.40
C HIS A 60 -3.92 -16.90 -1.44
N ASP A 61 -4.05 -18.22 -1.45
CA ASP A 61 -3.01 -19.14 -1.93
C ASP A 61 -2.89 -18.98 -3.45
N THR A 62 -2.27 -17.88 -3.87
CA THR A 62 -2.12 -17.52 -5.28
C THR A 62 -0.68 -17.70 -5.71
N ARG A 63 -0.49 -18.64 -6.64
CA ARG A 63 0.69 -18.67 -7.50
C ARG A 63 0.65 -17.41 -8.36
N SER A 64 1.47 -16.42 -8.03
CA SER A 64 1.59 -15.20 -8.81
C SER A 64 2.10 -15.54 -10.21
N ILE A 65 1.36 -15.15 -11.26
CA ILE A 65 1.90 -15.13 -12.62
C ILE A 65 2.71 -13.85 -12.74
N ARG A 66 4.03 -13.95 -12.60
CA ARG A 66 4.91 -12.79 -12.77
C ARG A 66 5.16 -12.54 -14.24
N LEU A 67 4.80 -11.34 -14.69
CA LEU A 67 5.18 -10.86 -16.02
C LEU A 67 6.56 -10.19 -15.94
N PRO A 68 7.38 -10.29 -17.00
CA PRO A 68 8.79 -9.91 -16.94
C PRO A 68 9.03 -8.40 -16.88
N GLN A 69 8.00 -7.59 -17.09
CA GLN A 69 8.13 -6.15 -17.35
C GLN A 69 7.03 -5.38 -16.64
N ALA A 70 7.34 -4.14 -16.28
CA ALA A 70 6.41 -3.24 -15.62
C ALA A 70 6.33 -1.90 -16.36
N VAL A 71 5.13 -1.38 -16.52
CA VAL A 71 4.89 0.01 -16.92
C VAL A 71 4.51 0.78 -15.68
N ARG A 72 5.34 1.75 -15.28
CA ARG A 72 5.05 2.63 -14.14
C ARG A 72 4.45 3.92 -14.64
N LEU A 73 3.26 4.24 -14.19
CA LEU A 73 2.54 5.45 -14.58
C LEU A 73 2.87 6.61 -13.66
N THR A 74 2.63 7.82 -14.15
CA THR A 74 2.80 9.05 -13.35
C THR A 74 1.73 9.20 -12.26
N SER A 75 0.66 8.40 -12.32
CA SER A 75 -0.32 8.21 -11.25
C SER A 75 0.20 7.32 -10.10
N GLY A 76 1.45 6.85 -10.16
CA GLY A 76 1.98 5.88 -9.19
C GLY A 76 1.41 4.47 -9.33
N GLU A 77 0.63 4.22 -10.39
CA GLU A 77 0.19 2.87 -10.78
C GLU A 77 1.35 2.06 -11.38
N VAL A 78 1.26 0.74 -11.24
CA VAL A 78 2.22 -0.19 -11.81
C VAL A 78 1.45 -1.27 -12.55
N TRP A 79 1.68 -1.39 -13.85
CA TRP A 79 1.07 -2.40 -14.68
C TRP A 79 2.11 -3.46 -15.04
N LEU A 80 1.91 -4.68 -14.54
CA LEU A 80 2.71 -5.81 -15.00
C LEU A 80 2.14 -6.26 -16.34
N ALA A 81 2.99 -6.25 -17.37
CA ALA A 81 2.55 -6.37 -18.75
C ALA A 81 3.67 -6.86 -19.65
N HIS A 82 3.32 -7.40 -20.82
CA HIS A 82 4.27 -7.52 -21.92
C HIS A 82 4.28 -6.21 -22.73
N VAL A 83 5.43 -5.54 -22.80
CA VAL A 83 5.58 -4.34 -23.61
C VAL A 83 5.96 -4.77 -25.03
N THR A 84 5.05 -4.52 -25.97
CA THR A 84 5.18 -4.99 -27.35
C THR A 84 5.83 -3.94 -28.23
N SER A 85 5.52 -2.66 -28.03
CA SER A 85 6.17 -1.57 -28.78
C SER A 85 6.08 -0.21 -28.10
N LEU A 86 7.02 0.66 -28.43
CA LEU A 86 6.92 2.11 -28.25
C LEU A 86 7.28 2.74 -29.59
N ALA A 87 6.41 3.58 -30.14
CA ALA A 87 6.72 4.36 -31.35
C ALA A 87 5.86 5.62 -31.38
N ALA A 88 6.42 6.72 -31.88
CA ALA A 88 5.70 8.00 -32.02
C ALA A 88 4.97 8.44 -30.73
N GLY A 89 5.60 8.22 -29.57
CA GLY A 89 5.02 8.58 -28.27
C GLY A 89 3.86 7.69 -27.80
N LYS A 90 3.60 6.56 -28.46
CA LYS A 90 2.58 5.58 -28.05
C LYS A 90 3.23 4.27 -27.61
N LEU A 91 2.93 3.86 -26.37
CA LEU A 91 3.39 2.62 -25.77
C LEU A 91 2.28 1.58 -25.87
N LYS A 92 2.56 0.43 -26.47
CA LYS A 92 1.69 -0.74 -26.45
C LYS A 92 2.18 -1.73 -25.40
N ALA A 93 1.29 -2.06 -24.48
CA ALA A 93 1.53 -3.03 -23.42
C ALA A 93 0.33 -3.96 -23.28
N ARG A 94 0.59 -5.22 -22.90
CA ARG A 94 -0.43 -6.25 -22.71
C ARG A 94 -0.44 -6.73 -21.26
N PRO A 95 -1.17 -6.06 -20.35
CA PRO A 95 -1.49 -6.60 -19.03
C PRO A 95 -2.31 -7.89 -19.13
N LEU A 96 -2.17 -8.79 -18.16
CA LEU A 96 -2.83 -10.09 -18.16
C LEU A 96 -4.36 -9.97 -18.22
N LEU A 97 -4.93 -9.05 -17.41
CA LEU A 97 -6.38 -8.95 -17.23
C LEU A 97 -7.08 -8.12 -18.32
N PHE A 98 -6.35 -7.23 -19.00
CA PHE A 98 -6.97 -6.23 -19.89
C PHE A 98 -6.62 -6.41 -21.37
N GLY A 99 -5.74 -7.36 -21.70
CA GLY A 99 -5.28 -7.55 -23.07
C GLY A 99 -4.42 -6.37 -23.54
N GLU A 100 -4.27 -6.19 -24.84
CA GLU A 100 -3.42 -5.13 -25.37
C GLU A 100 -4.05 -3.75 -25.14
N ARG A 101 -3.21 -2.81 -24.69
CA ARG A 101 -3.55 -1.42 -24.41
C ARG A 101 -2.49 -0.51 -25.01
N GLU A 102 -2.97 0.58 -25.57
CA GLU A 102 -2.13 1.67 -26.07
C GLU A 102 -2.20 2.84 -25.10
N LEU A 103 -1.04 3.36 -24.72
CA LEU A 103 -0.85 4.43 -23.75
C LEU A 103 -0.09 5.58 -24.39
N ASP A 104 -0.49 6.80 -24.05
CA ASP A 104 0.37 7.94 -24.32
C ASP A 104 1.59 7.91 -23.40
N VAL A 105 2.79 8.04 -23.95
CA VAL A 105 4.04 8.03 -23.19
C VAL A 105 4.10 9.17 -22.17
N ALA A 106 3.32 10.24 -22.37
CA ALA A 106 3.21 11.32 -21.39
C ALA A 106 2.63 10.87 -20.04
N LEU A 107 1.91 9.74 -20.00
CA LEU A 107 1.38 9.13 -18.77
C LEU A 107 2.35 8.14 -18.13
N VAL A 108 3.43 7.79 -18.82
CA VAL A 108 4.42 6.80 -18.37
C VAL A 108 5.56 7.53 -17.65
N GLY A 109 5.86 7.07 -16.44
CA GLY A 109 6.99 7.53 -15.65
C GLY A 109 8.24 6.69 -15.89
N ALA A 110 8.10 5.37 -15.93
CA ALA A 110 9.21 4.44 -16.21
C ALA A 110 8.74 3.18 -16.96
N LEU A 111 9.67 2.59 -17.70
CA LEU A 111 9.52 1.29 -18.35
C LEU A 111 10.55 0.33 -17.79
N ASP A 112 10.11 -0.67 -17.05
CA ASP A 112 10.95 -1.72 -16.48
C ASP A 112 11.01 -2.88 -17.45
N LEU A 113 12.23 -3.23 -17.85
CA LEU A 113 12.53 -4.25 -18.85
C LEU A 113 12.98 -5.56 -18.20
N LEU A 114 13.40 -5.51 -16.93
CA LEU A 114 13.66 -6.64 -16.06
C LEU A 114 12.55 -6.81 -15.01
N PRO A 115 12.30 -8.06 -14.57
CA PRO A 115 11.43 -8.31 -13.44
C PRO A 115 12.05 -7.80 -12.14
N ASP A 116 11.21 -7.61 -11.13
CA ASP A 116 11.62 -7.41 -9.73
C ASP A 116 12.51 -6.19 -9.47
N LEU A 117 12.49 -5.23 -10.39
CA LEU A 117 13.09 -3.93 -10.13
C LEU A 117 12.22 -3.18 -9.12
N GLY A 118 12.82 -2.78 -8.00
CA GLY A 118 12.18 -1.83 -7.07
C GLY A 118 11.90 -0.48 -7.75
N PRO A 119 11.17 0.43 -7.09
CA PRO A 119 10.86 1.74 -7.65
C PRO A 119 12.15 2.53 -8.02
N PRO A 120 12.07 3.48 -8.98
CA PRO A 120 13.20 4.34 -9.33
C PRO A 120 13.76 5.09 -8.12
N ALA A 121 15.09 5.16 -8.04
CA ALA A 121 15.76 5.88 -6.96
C ALA A 121 15.57 7.40 -7.12
N ALA A 122 15.67 8.14 -6.02
CA ALA A 122 15.44 9.59 -6.04
C ALA A 122 16.49 10.35 -6.87
N ASP A 123 17.71 9.79 -6.97
CA ASP A 123 18.83 10.30 -7.73
C ASP A 123 18.88 9.76 -9.18
N ASP A 124 17.94 8.88 -9.55
CA ASP A 124 17.83 8.42 -10.94
C ASP A 124 17.44 9.58 -11.87
N LYS A 125 18.16 9.69 -12.99
CA LYS A 125 18.00 10.78 -13.95
C LYS A 125 16.93 10.42 -14.98
N PRO A 126 15.98 11.32 -15.28
CA PRO A 126 15.05 11.12 -16.39
C PRO A 126 15.81 11.09 -17.72
N SER A 127 15.13 10.60 -18.77
CA SER A 127 15.71 10.43 -20.11
C SER A 127 17.01 9.62 -20.08
N THR A 128 17.00 8.52 -19.32
CA THR A 128 18.17 7.66 -19.14
C THR A 128 17.75 6.20 -19.21
N LEU A 129 18.51 5.42 -19.98
CA LEU A 129 18.41 3.97 -20.07
C LEU A 129 19.42 3.32 -19.13
N TYR A 130 18.91 2.70 -18.09
CA TYR A 130 19.65 1.92 -17.12
C TYR A 130 19.82 0.48 -17.62
N ARG A 131 20.97 -0.09 -17.31
CA ARG A 131 21.38 -1.42 -17.74
C ARG A 131 21.54 -2.32 -16.53
N GLU A 132 21.37 -3.61 -16.72
CA GLU A 132 21.68 -4.60 -15.68
C GLU A 132 23.16 -4.51 -15.28
N LYS A 133 24.02 -4.27 -16.29
CA LYS A 133 25.47 -4.13 -16.13
C LYS A 133 25.99 -2.97 -16.98
N GLY A 134 26.88 -2.18 -16.38
CA GLY A 134 27.56 -1.05 -17.01
C GLY A 134 26.89 0.30 -16.75
N GLU A 135 27.47 1.34 -17.34
CA GLU A 135 27.00 2.72 -17.15
C GLU A 135 25.63 2.99 -17.80
N PRO A 136 24.78 3.82 -17.18
CA PRO A 136 23.53 4.28 -17.78
C PRO A 136 23.78 5.09 -19.06
N ILE A 137 22.86 4.99 -20.02
CA ILE A 137 22.94 5.70 -21.30
C ILE A 137 21.93 6.85 -21.28
N PRO A 138 22.39 8.12 -21.20
CA PRO A 138 21.49 9.27 -21.29
C PRO A 138 21.01 9.47 -22.73
N GLY A 139 19.75 9.85 -22.89
CA GLY A 139 19.16 10.14 -24.18
C GLY A 139 17.65 9.91 -24.24
N GLN A 140 17.05 10.32 -25.35
CA GLN A 140 15.61 10.14 -25.57
C GLN A 140 15.33 8.77 -26.19
N LEU A 141 14.51 7.96 -25.51
CA LEU A 141 14.00 6.71 -26.09
C LEU A 141 13.08 7.03 -27.28
N LEU A 142 13.48 6.57 -28.47
CA LEU A 142 12.77 6.82 -29.72
C LEU A 142 11.72 5.75 -29.99
N TRP A 143 12.13 4.49 -29.87
CA TRP A 143 11.26 3.34 -30.05
C TRP A 143 11.73 2.12 -29.27
N VAL A 144 10.81 1.19 -29.06
CA VAL A 144 11.03 -0.13 -28.46
C VAL A 144 10.23 -1.14 -29.27
N ASP A 145 10.78 -2.32 -29.50
CA ASP A 145 10.07 -3.50 -29.98
C ASP A 145 10.29 -4.68 -29.00
N GLU A 146 9.86 -5.88 -29.38
CA GLU A 146 10.00 -7.07 -28.54
C GLU A 146 11.47 -7.44 -28.23
N SER A 147 12.42 -7.02 -29.07
CA SER A 147 13.83 -7.45 -29.06
C SER A 147 14.83 -6.32 -28.89
N ARG A 148 14.51 -5.11 -29.34
CA ARG A 148 15.43 -3.98 -29.48
C ARG A 148 14.78 -2.68 -29.05
N LEU A 149 15.62 -1.67 -28.90
CA LEU A 149 15.22 -0.29 -28.68
C LEU A 149 16.20 0.66 -29.35
N ALA A 150 15.77 1.90 -29.57
CA ALA A 150 16.68 2.98 -29.97
C ALA A 150 16.59 4.18 -29.04
N ILE A 151 17.76 4.74 -28.74
CA ILE A 151 17.92 5.94 -27.92
C ILE A 151 18.70 7.00 -28.72
N ASP A 152 18.19 8.22 -28.75
CA ASP A 152 18.92 9.39 -29.24
C ASP A 152 19.80 9.92 -28.12
N SER A 153 21.09 9.58 -28.18
CA SER A 153 22.08 9.89 -27.15
C SER A 153 23.02 11.01 -27.61
N PRO A 154 23.84 11.60 -26.71
CA PRO A 154 24.89 12.53 -27.10
C PRO A 154 25.92 11.97 -28.11
N LEU A 155 25.98 10.63 -28.27
CA LEU A 155 26.84 9.94 -29.25
C LEU A 155 26.11 9.66 -30.58
N GLY A 156 24.88 10.15 -30.74
CA GLY A 156 23.98 9.85 -31.84
C GLY A 156 22.95 8.77 -31.48
N VAL A 157 22.22 8.32 -32.50
CA VAL A 157 21.18 7.30 -32.35
C VAL A 157 21.81 5.92 -32.18
N LEU A 158 21.60 5.31 -31.02
CA LEU A 158 22.08 3.97 -30.69
C LEU A 158 20.91 2.99 -30.79
N THR A 159 21.07 1.93 -31.59
CA THR A 159 20.16 0.78 -31.58
C THR A 159 20.76 -0.30 -30.69
N LEU A 160 20.02 -0.71 -29.66
CA LEU A 160 20.49 -1.64 -28.64
C LEU A 160 19.58 -2.85 -28.56
N GLN A 161 20.16 -3.99 -28.15
CA GLN A 161 19.36 -5.13 -27.74
C GLN A 161 18.63 -4.78 -26.44
N ARG A 162 17.39 -5.24 -26.32
CA ARG A 162 16.58 -5.06 -25.11
C ARG A 162 17.09 -5.92 -23.96
N GLU A 163 17.67 -7.07 -24.28
CA GLU A 163 18.34 -7.95 -23.31
C GLU A 163 19.48 -7.20 -22.60
N GLY A 164 19.55 -7.36 -21.27
CA GLY A 164 20.53 -6.65 -20.42
C GLY A 164 20.20 -5.19 -20.15
N MET A 165 19.05 -4.68 -20.61
CA MET A 165 18.52 -3.37 -20.23
C MET A 165 17.61 -3.53 -19.01
N ALA A 166 17.79 -2.69 -18.00
CA ALA A 166 17.02 -2.76 -16.76
C ALA A 166 15.76 -1.89 -16.83
N ARG A 167 15.93 -0.59 -17.07
CA ARG A 167 14.86 0.40 -16.96
C ARG A 167 15.12 1.58 -17.88
N TYR A 168 14.08 2.12 -18.49
CA TYR A 168 14.13 3.47 -19.04
C TYR A 168 13.26 4.41 -18.19
N LEU A 169 13.82 5.54 -17.78
CA LEU A 169 13.13 6.52 -16.95
C LEU A 169 12.67 7.71 -17.81
N PHE A 170 11.36 7.89 -17.96
CA PHE A 170 10.80 9.05 -18.69
C PHE A 170 10.74 10.30 -17.82
N LYS A 171 10.38 10.14 -16.55
CA LYS A 171 10.18 11.25 -15.59
C LYS A 171 10.90 10.95 -14.27
N PRO A 172 11.34 11.98 -13.52
CA PRO A 172 11.98 11.76 -12.23
C PRO A 172 11.05 11.02 -11.25
N ALA A 173 11.62 10.30 -10.27
CA ALA A 173 10.87 9.54 -9.27
C ALA A 173 9.73 10.34 -8.61
N ALA A 174 9.98 11.61 -8.29
CA ALA A 174 9.01 12.51 -7.68
C ALA A 174 7.75 12.76 -8.54
N ALA A 175 7.82 12.56 -9.86
CA ALA A 175 6.70 12.73 -10.77
C ALA A 175 5.80 11.49 -10.89
N MET A 176 6.15 10.39 -10.22
CA MET A 176 5.34 9.17 -10.09
C MET A 176 4.68 9.07 -8.72
N ALA A 177 4.42 10.21 -8.09
CA ALA A 177 3.76 10.29 -6.79
C ALA A 177 2.29 9.85 -6.91
N GLN A 178 1.79 9.21 -5.85
CA GLN A 178 0.41 8.75 -5.80
C GLN A 178 -0.55 9.94 -5.77
N PRO A 179 -1.59 9.97 -6.62
CA PRO A 179 -2.65 10.95 -6.51
C PRO A 179 -3.39 10.74 -5.19
N ALA A 180 -3.67 11.84 -4.51
CA ALA A 180 -4.42 11.79 -3.27
C ALA A 180 -5.88 11.38 -3.55
N LYS A 181 -6.41 10.45 -2.74
CA LYS A 181 -7.85 10.17 -2.58
C LYS A 181 -8.55 9.36 -3.70
N GLU A 182 -7.82 8.57 -4.47
CA GLU A 182 -8.43 7.55 -5.35
C GLU A 182 -8.37 6.18 -4.71
N ASP A 183 -9.42 5.37 -4.91
CA ASP A 183 -9.41 3.98 -4.48
C ASP A 183 -8.31 3.22 -5.26
N GLU A 184 -7.67 2.26 -4.60
CA GLU A 184 -6.58 1.46 -5.13
C GLU A 184 -6.99 -0.02 -5.17
N LEU A 185 -6.82 -0.65 -6.32
CA LEU A 185 -6.97 -2.11 -6.49
C LEU A 185 -5.60 -2.72 -6.70
N SER A 186 -5.20 -3.63 -5.82
CA SER A 186 -4.00 -4.44 -5.98
C SER A 186 -4.39 -5.82 -6.47
N LEU A 187 -3.77 -6.29 -7.55
CA LEU A 187 -4.08 -7.56 -8.19
C LEU A 187 -3.09 -8.66 -7.76
N VAL A 188 -3.50 -9.92 -7.91
CA VAL A 188 -2.70 -11.11 -7.58
C VAL A 188 -1.47 -11.32 -8.48
N ASP A 189 -1.40 -10.63 -9.62
CA ASP A 189 -0.19 -10.61 -10.45
C ASP A 189 0.82 -9.55 -9.97
N GLY A 190 0.37 -8.57 -9.18
CA GLY A 190 1.17 -7.45 -8.70
C GLY A 190 0.87 -6.12 -9.38
N THR A 191 -0.08 -6.10 -10.31
CA THR A 191 -0.59 -4.87 -10.92
C THR A 191 -1.34 -4.05 -9.88
N THR A 192 -1.12 -2.73 -9.87
CA THR A 192 -1.87 -1.78 -9.05
C THR A 192 -2.62 -0.81 -9.95
N LEU A 193 -3.92 -0.66 -9.72
CA LEU A 193 -4.81 0.22 -10.46
C LEU A 193 -5.42 1.27 -9.51
N ARG A 194 -5.68 2.46 -10.03
CA ARG A 194 -6.32 3.56 -9.28
C ARG A 194 -7.54 4.10 -10.01
N GLY A 195 -8.53 4.50 -9.23
CA GLY A 195 -9.77 5.07 -9.75
C GLY A 195 -10.89 5.01 -8.72
N ARG A 196 -12.14 5.15 -9.17
CA ARG A 196 -13.31 5.01 -8.28
C ARG A 196 -13.82 3.58 -8.33
N ALA A 197 -13.75 2.88 -7.20
CA ALA A 197 -14.15 1.48 -7.12
C ALA A 197 -15.63 1.33 -6.71
N ARG A 198 -16.35 0.42 -7.37
CA ARG A 198 -17.72 0.03 -7.05
C ARG A 198 -17.80 -1.49 -6.99
N PRO A 199 -18.57 -2.07 -6.08
CA PRO A 199 -18.69 -3.50 -6.00
C PRO A 199 -19.52 -3.99 -7.20
N LEU A 200 -19.17 -5.17 -7.71
CA LEU A 200 -19.97 -5.92 -8.65
C LEU A 200 -20.25 -7.30 -8.06
N LYS A 201 -21.21 -8.01 -8.64
CA LYS A 201 -21.31 -9.45 -8.37
C LYS A 201 -19.99 -10.12 -8.79
N ASP A 202 -19.36 -10.83 -7.86
CA ASP A 202 -18.10 -11.55 -8.08
C ASP A 202 -16.88 -10.68 -8.42
N GLY A 203 -16.89 -9.37 -8.11
CA GLY A 203 -15.74 -8.50 -8.36
C GLY A 203 -15.94 -7.03 -8.03
N VAL A 204 -15.16 -6.18 -8.69
CA VAL A 204 -15.17 -4.72 -8.53
C VAL A 204 -15.13 -4.07 -9.92
N GLU A 205 -15.97 -3.06 -10.15
CA GLU A 205 -15.82 -2.13 -11.28
C GLU A 205 -14.93 -0.97 -10.84
N LEU A 206 -13.94 -0.62 -11.66
CA LEU A 206 -13.11 0.55 -11.49
C LEU A 206 -13.42 1.54 -12.62
N ASP A 207 -13.80 2.76 -12.24
CA ASP A 207 -13.81 3.90 -13.16
C ASP A 207 -12.40 4.51 -13.19
N HIS A 208 -11.65 4.20 -14.24
CA HIS A 208 -10.22 4.49 -14.38
C HIS A 208 -9.99 5.55 -15.47
N SER A 209 -9.12 6.52 -15.17
CA SER A 209 -8.85 7.67 -16.05
C SER A 209 -8.34 7.29 -17.45
N VAL A 210 -7.43 6.31 -17.53
CA VAL A 210 -6.86 5.78 -18.79
C VAL A 210 -7.65 4.62 -19.40
N LEU A 211 -8.02 3.62 -18.59
CA LEU A 211 -8.67 2.40 -19.08
C LEU A 211 -10.19 2.53 -19.28
N GLY A 212 -10.80 3.63 -18.82
CA GLY A 212 -12.24 3.77 -18.73
C GLY A 212 -12.82 2.87 -17.65
N LYS A 213 -14.01 2.30 -17.90
CA LYS A 213 -14.63 1.36 -16.97
C LYS A 213 -14.03 -0.04 -17.13
N VAL A 214 -13.55 -0.59 -16.03
CA VAL A 214 -12.86 -1.87 -16.01
C VAL A 214 -13.46 -2.77 -14.95
N SER A 215 -13.88 -3.98 -15.34
CA SER A 215 -14.33 -5.00 -14.39
C SER A 215 -13.18 -5.89 -13.97
N VAL A 216 -12.88 -5.90 -12.67
CA VAL A 216 -11.87 -6.77 -12.06
C VAL A 216 -12.57 -7.91 -11.32
N PRO A 217 -12.36 -9.18 -11.71
CA PRO A 217 -12.96 -10.31 -11.02
C PRO A 217 -12.35 -10.46 -9.63
N GLY A 218 -13.15 -10.84 -8.64
CA GLY A 218 -12.72 -10.94 -7.24
C GLY A 218 -11.54 -11.89 -7.02
N ARG A 219 -11.42 -12.94 -7.83
CA ARG A 219 -10.27 -13.87 -7.82
C ARG A 219 -8.94 -13.25 -8.27
N ALA A 220 -8.99 -12.13 -8.97
CA ALA A 220 -7.80 -11.40 -9.40
C ALA A 220 -7.44 -10.27 -8.41
N LEU A 221 -8.32 -9.95 -7.46
CA LEU A 221 -8.06 -8.96 -6.42
C LEU A 221 -7.24 -9.59 -5.30
N ARG A 222 -6.15 -8.91 -4.94
CA ARG A 222 -5.40 -9.19 -3.71
C ARG A 222 -5.81 -8.22 -2.60
N ALA A 223 -5.94 -6.94 -2.94
CA ALA A 223 -6.37 -5.94 -1.99
C ALA A 223 -7.20 -4.85 -2.65
N VAL A 224 -8.05 -4.22 -1.84
CA VAL A 224 -8.77 -2.99 -2.17
C VAL A 224 -8.48 -2.01 -1.05
N LEU A 225 -8.05 -0.79 -1.37
CA LEU A 225 -7.96 0.33 -0.45
C LEU A 225 -8.90 1.43 -0.95
N ARG A 226 -9.75 1.95 -0.08
CA ARG A 226 -10.75 2.96 -0.44
C ARG A 226 -10.52 4.27 0.29
N HIS A 227 -10.92 5.39 -0.31
CA HIS A 227 -10.77 6.71 0.30
C HIS A 227 -12.13 7.39 0.51
N PRO A 228 -13.01 6.88 1.38
CA PRO A 228 -14.27 7.55 1.67
C PRO A 228 -14.01 8.87 2.43
N PRO A 229 -14.90 9.88 2.30
CA PRO A 229 -14.73 11.18 2.96
C PRO A 229 -14.64 11.12 4.49
N ALA A 230 -15.15 10.05 5.10
CA ALA A 230 -15.13 9.83 6.54
C ALA A 230 -13.84 9.16 7.06
N ALA A 231 -12.81 8.99 6.22
CA ALA A 231 -11.57 8.33 6.61
C ALA A 231 -10.32 9.14 6.20
N ALA A 232 -9.27 9.03 7.00
CA ALA A 232 -7.94 9.51 6.66
C ALA A 232 -6.86 8.51 7.10
N TYR A 233 -5.98 8.12 6.19
CA TYR A 233 -4.91 7.18 6.44
C TYR A 233 -3.68 7.89 7.01
N LEU A 234 -3.19 7.48 8.18
CA LEU A 234 -2.02 8.11 8.80
C LEU A 234 -0.77 7.98 7.91
N ALA A 235 -0.67 6.90 7.13
CA ALA A 235 0.42 6.67 6.18
C ALA A 235 0.45 7.71 5.04
N GLU A 236 -0.66 8.40 4.79
CA GLU A 236 -0.79 9.45 3.76
C GLU A 236 -0.70 10.86 4.35
N LEU A 237 -0.71 10.99 5.69
CA LEU A 237 -0.61 12.27 6.35
C LEU A 237 0.85 12.62 6.62
N ALA A 238 1.20 13.88 6.35
CA ALA A 238 2.46 14.42 6.84
C ALA A 238 2.39 14.56 8.38
N PRO A 239 3.36 13.98 9.13
CA PRO A 239 3.41 14.19 10.57
C PRO A 239 3.68 15.67 10.87
N ALA A 240 3.01 16.20 11.91
CA ALA A 240 3.20 17.56 12.38
C ALA A 240 4.54 17.73 13.12
N ALA A 241 5.02 16.66 13.78
CA ALA A 241 6.34 16.61 14.39
C ALA A 241 6.86 15.17 14.43
N VAL A 242 8.17 15.03 14.29
CA VAL A 242 8.90 13.77 14.49
C VAL A 242 10.07 14.05 15.41
N ASN A 243 10.06 13.42 16.59
CA ASN A 243 11.16 13.46 17.55
C ASN A 243 11.78 12.07 17.61
N ALA A 244 12.92 11.88 16.96
CA ALA A 244 13.66 10.63 16.99
C ALA A 244 15.04 10.87 17.62
N THR A 245 15.39 10.09 18.64
CA THR A 245 16.71 10.15 19.25
C THR A 245 17.64 9.20 18.50
N PRO A 246 18.79 9.66 17.99
CA PRO A 246 19.74 8.80 17.32
C PRO A 246 20.30 7.75 18.29
N LEU A 247 20.26 6.47 17.89
CA LEU A 247 20.88 5.39 18.67
C LEU A 247 22.39 5.23 18.38
N ILE A 248 22.83 5.62 17.17
CA ILE A 248 24.23 5.49 16.74
C ILE A 248 24.74 6.81 16.15
N ALA A 249 24.14 7.29 15.06
CA ALA A 249 24.64 8.49 14.35
C ALA A 249 23.55 9.39 13.77
N ARG A 250 22.43 8.82 13.31
CA ARG A 250 21.32 9.56 12.70
C ARG A 250 20.00 9.13 13.32
N ALA A 251 19.14 10.11 13.57
CA ALA A 251 17.76 9.86 13.94
C ALA A 251 17.07 9.19 12.75
N VAL A 252 16.42 8.05 12.97
CA VAL A 252 15.64 7.38 11.93
C VAL A 252 14.18 7.81 12.11
N PRO A 253 13.64 8.64 11.20
CA PRO A 253 12.23 8.99 11.27
C PRO A 253 11.36 7.75 10.98
N PRO A 254 10.07 7.81 11.34
CA PRO A 254 9.10 6.81 10.91
C PRO A 254 9.15 6.64 9.39
N GLU A 255 9.07 5.39 8.96
CA GLU A 255 9.07 5.04 7.55
C GLU A 255 7.71 4.49 7.19
N VAL A 256 7.10 5.07 6.14
CA VAL A 256 5.91 4.48 5.54
C VAL A 256 6.38 3.33 4.66
N LEU A 257 5.96 2.12 5.02
CA LEU A 257 6.16 0.92 4.25
C LEU A 257 4.91 0.64 3.44
N GLU A 258 5.05 0.46 2.14
CA GLU A 258 4.03 -0.21 1.35
C GLU A 258 4.33 -1.70 1.44
N TYR A 259 3.43 -2.46 2.07
CA TYR A 259 3.53 -3.91 1.99
C TYR A 259 3.37 -4.33 0.55
N PRO A 260 3.97 -5.46 0.14
CA PRO A 260 4.04 -5.86 -1.24
C PRO A 260 2.62 -6.12 -1.75
N THR A 261 2.03 -5.08 -2.36
CA THR A 261 0.88 -5.13 -3.26
C THR A 261 1.35 -5.22 -4.71
N ARG A 262 2.65 -4.96 -4.93
CA ARG A 262 3.30 -4.95 -6.23
C ARG A 262 4.15 -6.19 -6.43
N GLY A 263 4.07 -6.75 -7.62
CA GLY A 263 4.71 -8.03 -7.96
C GLY A 263 6.22 -7.97 -8.10
N ASP A 264 6.78 -6.76 -8.02
CA ASP A 264 8.21 -6.44 -8.08
C ASP A 264 8.88 -6.43 -6.69
N ALA A 265 8.11 -6.59 -5.61
CA ALA A 265 8.67 -6.61 -4.26
C ALA A 265 9.33 -7.98 -3.94
N PRO A 266 10.52 -8.02 -3.29
CA PRO A 266 11.18 -9.28 -2.95
C PRO A 266 10.34 -10.24 -2.10
N ALA A 267 9.47 -9.69 -1.25
CA ALA A 267 8.55 -10.42 -0.39
C ALA A 267 7.23 -10.83 -1.07
N TRP A 268 7.11 -10.63 -2.39
CA TRP A 268 5.96 -11.06 -3.17
C TRP A 268 6.12 -12.50 -3.70
N PRO A 269 5.05 -13.31 -3.87
CA PRO A 269 3.84 -13.24 -3.08
C PRO A 269 4.15 -13.69 -1.64
N GLY A 270 3.79 -12.86 -0.66
CA GLY A 270 3.87 -13.19 0.76
C GLY A 270 2.55 -12.92 1.47
N GLU A 271 2.45 -13.29 2.75
CA GLU A 271 1.30 -12.93 3.59
C GLU A 271 1.17 -11.40 3.66
N LEU A 272 -0.03 -10.88 3.39
CA LEU A 272 -0.27 -9.44 3.42
C LEU A 272 -0.85 -9.05 4.79
N MET A 273 0.01 -8.63 5.72
CA MET A 273 -0.44 -8.16 7.04
C MET A 273 -1.23 -6.84 6.95
N ALA A 274 -0.86 -5.98 6.01
CA ALA A 274 -1.49 -4.68 5.78
C ALA A 274 -1.32 -4.27 4.31
N VAL A 275 -2.10 -3.32 3.80
CA VAL A 275 -1.83 -2.67 2.50
C VAL A 275 -0.71 -1.65 2.66
N ARG A 276 -0.75 -0.85 3.73
CA ARG A 276 0.27 0.16 4.08
C ARG A 276 0.61 0.04 5.55
N ALA A 277 1.85 0.31 5.92
CA ALA A 277 2.26 0.40 7.31
C ALA A 277 3.16 1.58 7.59
N ILE A 278 3.27 1.90 8.87
CA ILE A 278 4.26 2.83 9.39
C ILE A 278 5.17 2.03 10.31
N ARG A 279 6.45 1.95 9.95
CA ARG A 279 7.51 1.38 10.79
C ARG A 279 8.03 2.48 11.72
N ILE A 280 7.97 2.23 13.02
CA ILE A 280 8.43 3.17 14.04
C ILE A 280 9.45 2.47 14.93
N GLN A 281 10.66 3.04 14.99
CA GLN A 281 11.75 2.52 15.83
C GLN A 281 11.62 3.02 17.28
N PRO A 282 12.20 2.31 18.26
CA PRO A 282 12.36 2.80 19.62
C PRO A 282 13.06 4.16 19.69
N LYS A 283 12.76 4.92 20.73
CA LYS A 283 13.17 6.32 20.93
C LYS A 283 12.64 7.28 19.86
N CYS A 284 11.49 6.96 19.28
CA CYS A 284 10.79 7.81 18.32
C CYS A 284 9.40 8.20 18.84
N ALA A 285 9.06 9.48 18.69
CA ALA A 285 7.73 10.00 18.92
C ALA A 285 7.25 10.74 17.67
N VAL A 286 6.06 10.39 17.20
CA VAL A 286 5.43 10.93 15.99
C VAL A 286 4.14 11.62 16.37
N ARG A 287 3.88 12.81 15.86
CA ARG A 287 2.63 13.53 16.11
C ARG A 287 1.91 13.85 14.82
N TYR A 288 0.61 13.60 14.80
CA TYR A 288 -0.28 13.87 13.68
C TYR A 288 -1.35 14.87 14.08
N ARG A 289 -1.55 15.89 13.24
CA ARG A 289 -2.77 16.70 13.29
C ARG A 289 -3.88 15.93 12.60
N LEU A 290 -4.93 15.63 13.34
CA LEU A 290 -6.04 14.85 12.82
C LEU A 290 -6.97 15.73 11.99
N PRO A 291 -7.44 15.24 10.82
CA PRO A 291 -8.45 15.94 10.04
C PRO A 291 -9.81 15.92 10.75
N LYS A 292 -10.66 16.92 10.45
CA LYS A 292 -12.04 16.97 10.92
C LYS A 292 -12.92 16.08 10.06
N LEU A 293 -13.11 14.83 10.48
CA LEU A 293 -13.87 13.81 9.74
C LEU A 293 -15.28 13.54 10.29
N GLY A 294 -15.64 14.12 11.44
CA GLY A 294 -16.90 13.87 12.12
C GLY A 294 -16.92 14.46 13.53
N ALA A 295 -17.99 14.19 14.28
CA ALA A 295 -18.11 14.64 15.66
C ALA A 295 -17.27 13.76 16.61
N ARG A 296 -17.11 12.47 16.26
CA ARG A 296 -16.25 11.53 16.98
C ARG A 296 -15.19 10.98 16.03
N LEU A 297 -13.99 10.78 16.56
CA LEU A 297 -12.89 10.19 15.81
C LEU A 297 -12.49 8.87 16.46
N ALA A 298 -12.12 7.89 15.64
CA ALA A 298 -11.49 6.67 16.13
C ALA A 298 -10.29 6.31 15.26
N LEU A 299 -9.21 5.84 15.89
CA LEU A 299 -8.10 5.20 15.20
C LEU A 299 -8.41 3.70 15.08
N ALA A 300 -8.27 3.15 13.88
CA ALA A 300 -8.18 1.71 13.65
C ALA A 300 -6.81 1.39 13.01
N ALA A 301 -6.14 0.35 13.49
CA ALA A 301 -4.87 -0.12 12.94
C ALA A 301 -4.61 -1.58 13.35
N THR A 302 -3.63 -2.22 12.71
CA THR A 302 -2.99 -3.43 13.21
C THR A 302 -1.66 -3.06 13.86
N LEU A 303 -1.39 -3.52 15.08
CA LEU A 303 -0.10 -3.35 15.75
C LEU A 303 0.65 -4.69 15.72
N ALA A 304 1.87 -4.69 15.18
CA ALA A 304 2.67 -5.91 15.02
C ALA A 304 4.17 -5.65 15.23
N PRO A 305 4.97 -6.68 15.58
CA PRO A 305 6.42 -6.59 15.54
C PRO A 305 6.92 -6.58 14.10
N VAL A 306 8.09 -5.96 13.85
CA VAL A 306 8.80 -6.15 12.57
C VAL A 306 9.23 -7.61 12.37
N GLU A 307 9.45 -7.97 11.11
CA GLU A 307 10.01 -9.29 10.75
C GLU A 307 11.34 -9.52 11.48
N GLU A 308 11.55 -10.75 11.96
CA GLU A 308 12.73 -11.17 12.72
C GLU A 308 13.01 -10.36 14.00
N MET A 309 12.02 -9.64 14.53
CA MET A 309 12.17 -8.86 15.78
C MET A 309 12.73 -9.75 16.90
N ARG A 310 13.77 -9.27 17.58
CA ARG A 310 14.41 -9.97 18.72
C ARG A 310 14.19 -9.25 20.05
N GLY A 311 13.99 -7.94 20.02
CA GLY A 311 13.74 -7.12 21.21
C GLY A 311 12.26 -6.96 21.52
N VAL A 312 11.97 -6.19 22.57
CA VAL A 312 10.63 -5.73 22.93
C VAL A 312 10.57 -4.22 22.77
N ALA A 313 9.55 -3.72 22.10
CA ALA A 313 9.25 -2.31 21.95
C ALA A 313 8.02 -1.95 22.78
N LYS A 314 8.10 -0.84 23.51
CA LYS A 314 7.00 -0.28 24.27
C LYS A 314 6.33 0.81 23.44
N VAL A 315 5.07 0.63 23.10
CA VAL A 315 4.28 1.55 22.27
C VAL A 315 3.25 2.26 23.12
N ARG A 316 3.13 3.56 22.95
CA ARG A 316 2.11 4.39 23.58
C ARG A 316 1.39 5.26 22.56
N PHE A 317 0.07 5.23 22.59
CA PHE A 317 -0.79 6.17 21.87
C PHE A 317 -1.21 7.28 22.82
N VAL A 318 -0.97 8.53 22.45
CA VAL A 318 -1.23 9.70 23.29
C VAL A 318 -2.14 10.65 22.54
N ALA A 319 -3.18 11.17 23.19
CA ALA A 319 -3.99 12.26 22.64
C ALA A 319 -4.41 13.22 23.75
N ALA A 320 -4.43 14.52 23.47
CA ALA A 320 -4.75 15.56 24.46
C ALA A 320 -3.93 15.42 25.76
N GLY A 321 -2.67 15.03 25.66
CA GLY A 321 -1.76 14.83 26.79
C GLY A 321 -2.05 13.59 27.65
N ARG A 322 -2.98 12.71 27.26
CA ARG A 322 -3.32 11.48 27.96
C ARG A 322 -2.88 10.26 27.17
N SER A 323 -2.35 9.25 27.86
CA SER A 323 -2.11 7.93 27.29
C SER A 323 -3.45 7.24 27.06
N LEU A 324 -3.77 6.93 25.81
CA LEU A 324 -4.97 6.19 25.41
C LEU A 324 -4.73 4.68 25.46
N LEU A 325 -3.52 4.25 25.10
CA LEU A 325 -3.10 2.86 25.07
C LEU A 325 -1.60 2.76 25.32
N GLU A 326 -1.19 1.76 26.09
CA GLU A 326 0.21 1.38 26.29
C GLU A 326 0.34 -0.15 26.14
N ARG A 327 1.30 -0.59 25.33
CA ARG A 327 1.52 -2.00 24.99
C ARG A 327 3.00 -2.31 24.81
N ASP A 328 3.40 -3.51 25.20
CA ASP A 328 4.68 -4.09 24.84
C ASP A 328 4.48 -5.03 23.65
N VAL A 329 5.28 -4.83 22.61
CA VAL A 329 5.28 -5.61 21.36
C VAL A 329 6.63 -6.33 21.29
N GLY A 330 6.61 -7.65 21.27
CA GLY A 330 7.82 -8.48 21.25
C GLY A 330 7.81 -9.52 20.14
N PRO A 331 8.83 -10.39 20.08
CA PRO A 331 9.00 -11.37 19.00
C PRO A 331 7.86 -12.39 18.90
N ALA A 332 7.22 -12.69 20.03
CA ALA A 332 6.10 -13.62 20.11
C ALA A 332 4.73 -12.93 19.95
N SER A 333 4.70 -11.60 19.76
CA SER A 333 3.46 -10.87 19.50
C SER A 333 2.98 -11.17 18.09
N ASN A 334 1.74 -11.63 17.96
CA ASN A 334 1.05 -11.64 16.67
C ASN A 334 0.50 -10.24 16.38
N GLY A 335 0.14 -9.97 15.12
CA GLY A 335 -0.57 -8.74 14.77
C GLY A 335 -1.89 -8.62 15.52
N GLU A 336 -2.10 -7.53 16.24
CA GLU A 336 -3.32 -7.25 17.02
C GLU A 336 -4.08 -6.06 16.42
N ALA A 337 -5.39 -6.16 16.31
CA ALA A 337 -6.23 -5.03 15.93
C ALA A 337 -6.37 -4.03 17.08
N VAL A 338 -5.98 -2.78 16.83
CA VAL A 338 -6.10 -1.65 17.74
C VAL A 338 -7.25 -0.76 17.29
N SER A 339 -8.15 -0.43 18.23
CA SER A 339 -9.26 0.51 18.02
C SER A 339 -9.32 1.49 19.19
N LEU A 340 -9.10 2.78 18.95
CA LEU A 340 -9.03 3.80 20.00
C LEU A 340 -9.97 4.95 19.68
N GLU A 341 -10.82 5.34 20.64
CA GLU A 341 -11.56 6.59 20.53
C GLU A 341 -10.62 7.78 20.75
N LEU A 342 -10.68 8.74 19.84
CA LEU A 342 -9.82 9.92 19.85
C LEU A 342 -10.65 11.14 20.27
N PRO A 343 -10.15 11.97 21.22
CA PRO A 343 -10.80 13.21 21.56
C PRO A 343 -10.86 14.14 20.34
N PRO A 344 -11.94 14.94 20.19
CA PRO A 344 -12.07 15.88 19.10
C PRO A 344 -10.94 16.92 19.15
N ASP A 345 -10.50 17.39 17.98
CA ASP A 345 -9.47 18.42 17.80
C ASP A 345 -8.10 18.12 18.46
N ALA A 346 -7.84 16.87 18.87
CA ALA A 346 -6.57 16.49 19.47
C ALA A 346 -5.51 16.13 18.41
N GLU A 347 -4.25 16.37 18.74
CA GLU A 347 -3.13 15.73 18.05
C GLU A 347 -2.99 14.29 18.56
N LEU A 348 -2.77 13.36 17.63
CA LEU A 348 -2.43 11.97 17.94
C LEU A 348 -0.91 11.83 17.99
N GLY A 349 -0.39 11.46 19.16
CA GLY A 349 0.99 11.04 19.38
C GLY A 349 1.13 9.53 19.36
N ILE A 350 2.16 9.02 18.69
CA ILE A 350 2.60 7.62 18.76
C ILE A 350 4.05 7.63 19.25
N GLU A 351 4.27 7.11 20.44
CA GLU A 351 5.58 7.05 21.09
C GLU A 351 6.02 5.59 21.15
N VAL A 352 7.26 5.32 20.71
CA VAL A 352 7.85 4.00 20.77
C VAL A 352 9.18 4.10 21.52
N ASP A 353 9.32 3.29 22.56
CA ASP A 353 10.54 3.17 23.36
C ASP A 353 10.97 1.69 23.45
N PHE A 354 12.12 1.42 24.03
CA PHE A 354 12.54 0.07 24.38
C PHE A 354 11.71 -0.45 25.55
N GLY A 355 11.27 -1.70 25.41
CA GLY A 355 10.71 -2.49 26.48
C GLY A 355 11.80 -3.19 27.31
N PRO A 356 11.43 -4.23 28.07
CA PRO A 356 12.33 -4.92 29.00
C PRO A 356 13.54 -5.59 28.32
N ALA A 357 13.42 -6.02 27.07
CA ALA A 357 14.49 -6.70 26.32
C ALA A 357 14.95 -5.83 25.14
N THR A 358 16.19 -5.32 25.20
CA THR A 358 16.78 -4.48 24.16
C THR A 358 17.69 -5.29 23.24
N LEU A 359 17.10 -5.91 22.21
CA LEU A 359 17.80 -6.66 21.17
C LEU A 359 17.34 -6.18 19.79
N PHE A 360 18.20 -6.19 18.78
CA PHE A 360 17.87 -5.72 17.42
C PHE A 360 17.67 -6.89 16.46
N PRO A 361 16.76 -6.83 15.46
CA PRO A 361 15.89 -5.71 15.16
C PRO A 361 14.82 -5.52 16.23
N CYS A 362 14.47 -4.25 16.49
CA CYS A 362 13.43 -3.82 17.41
C CYS A 362 12.75 -2.60 16.82
N ALA A 363 11.51 -2.78 16.38
CA ALA A 363 10.64 -1.74 15.85
C ALA A 363 9.22 -2.29 15.81
N VAL A 364 8.24 -1.40 15.73
CA VAL A 364 6.84 -1.78 15.57
C VAL A 364 6.33 -1.36 14.21
N LEU A 365 5.36 -2.12 13.75
CA LEU A 365 4.60 -1.86 12.54
C LEU A 365 3.19 -1.48 12.95
N LEU A 366 2.75 -0.33 12.48
CA LEU A 366 1.36 0.07 12.50
C LEU A 366 0.79 -0.17 11.10
N GLY A 367 0.11 -1.29 10.92
CA GLY A 367 -0.56 -1.71 9.68
C GLY A 367 -1.91 -1.04 9.49
N ASP A 368 -2.16 -0.60 8.26
CA ASP A 368 -3.33 0.14 7.78
C ASP A 368 -3.89 1.17 8.77
N PRO A 369 -3.06 2.08 9.32
CA PRO A 369 -3.54 3.03 10.31
C PRO A 369 -4.48 4.04 9.67
N VAL A 370 -5.74 4.01 10.10
CA VAL A 370 -6.80 4.86 9.58
C VAL A 370 -7.55 5.53 10.72
N VAL A 371 -7.77 6.84 10.58
CA VAL A 371 -8.65 7.61 11.45
C VAL A 371 -9.99 7.71 10.77
N VAL A 372 -11.04 7.32 11.46
CA VAL A 372 -12.42 7.30 10.97
C VAL A 372 -13.26 8.33 11.73
N GLY A 373 -14.09 9.06 11.00
CA GLY A 373 -15.14 9.91 11.54
C GLY A 373 -16.42 9.12 11.78
N ARG A 374 -17.06 9.34 12.94
CA ARG A 374 -18.34 8.76 13.34
C ARG A 374 -19.36 9.82 13.71
#